data_AF-A0A351F027-F1
#
_entry.id   AF-A0A351F027-F1
#
_cell.length_a   1.000
_cell.length_b   1.000
_cell.length_c   1.000
_cell.angle_alpha   90.00
_cell.angle_beta   90.00
_cell.angle_gamma   90.00
#
_symmetry.space_group_name_H-M   'P 1'
#
loop_
_entity.id
_entity.type
_entity.pdbx_description
1 polymer ?
#
loop_
_entity_poly.entity_id
_entity_poly.type
_entity_poly.pdbx_seq_one_letter_code
_entity_poly.pdbx_strand_id
1 'polypeptide(L)'
;DALEAWVSYDCGQNWILVYKKSGNELATSNPMTDRFFPSPDQWETDTIILTDLAYETLMFKFELESDNGNSLFLDNFKIVSNIVPTIDISGSVSTMNLHPNPTQDQ
;
A
#
# COMPACT_ATOMS: atom_id res chain seq x y z
N ASP A 1 13.10 -12.40 -16.19
CA ASP A 1 12.02 -12.04 -15.27
C ASP A 1 12.07 -10.58 -14.89
N ALA A 2 10.91 -9.95 -14.73
CA ALA A 2 10.74 -8.59 -14.23
C ALA A 2 9.51 -8.48 -13.32
N LEU A 3 9.59 -7.58 -12.35
CA LEU A 3 8.47 -7.15 -11.52
C LEU A 3 8.26 -5.65 -11.70
N GLU A 4 7.04 -5.29 -12.02
CA GLU A 4 6.60 -3.92 -12.15
C GLU A 4 5.44 -3.64 -11.19
N ALA A 5 5.44 -2.47 -10.56
CA ALA A 5 4.30 -1.97 -9.81
C ALA A 5 3.80 -0.67 -10.43
N TRP A 6 2.49 -0.61 -10.61
CA TRP A 6 1.77 0.46 -11.25
C TRP A 6 0.72 1.02 -10.29
N VAL A 7 0.48 2.32 -10.39
CA VAL A 7 -0.58 3.03 -9.67
C VAL A 7 -1.52 3.69 -10.65
N SER A 8 -2.82 3.70 -10.33
CA SER A 8 -3.83 4.48 -11.04
C SER A 8 -4.58 5.38 -10.06
N TYR A 9 -4.77 6.63 -10.49
CA TYR A 9 -5.46 7.69 -9.76
C TYR A 9 -6.88 7.96 -10.31
N ASP A 10 -7.27 7.25 -11.36
CA ASP A 10 -8.49 7.53 -12.14
C ASP A 10 -9.30 6.25 -12.41
N CYS A 11 -9.32 5.36 -11.42
CA CYS A 11 -10.07 4.11 -11.41
C CYS A 11 -9.65 3.14 -12.53
N GLY A 12 -8.36 3.13 -12.89
CA GLY A 12 -7.78 2.17 -13.82
C GLY A 12 -7.79 2.61 -15.29
N GLN A 13 -8.15 3.86 -15.60
CA GLN A 13 -8.11 4.38 -16.97
C GLN A 13 -6.68 4.65 -17.42
N ASN A 14 -5.87 5.27 -16.55
CA ASN A 14 -4.45 5.48 -16.75
C ASN A 14 -3.64 4.83 -15.64
N TRP A 15 -2.47 4.32 -16.01
CA TRP A 15 -1.54 3.64 -15.11
C TRP A 15 -0.17 4.28 -15.21
N ILE A 16 0.44 4.54 -14.05
CA ILE A 16 1.77 5.13 -13.92
C ILE A 16 2.68 4.07 -13.31
N LEU A 17 3.81 3.79 -13.96
CA LEU A 17 4.83 2.88 -13.45
C LEU A 17 5.56 3.57 -12.29
N VAL A 18 5.54 2.95 -11.12
CA VAL A 18 6.16 3.49 -9.90
C VAL A 18 7.31 2.63 -9.38
N TYR A 19 7.46 1.42 -9.91
CA TYR A 19 8.56 0.52 -9.59
C TYR A 19 8.81 -0.46 -10.72
N LYS A 20 10.07 -0.72 -11.00
CA LYS A 20 10.51 -1.78 -11.90
C LYS A 20 11.85 -2.31 -11.43
N LYS A 21 11.95 -3.62 -11.27
CA LYS A 21 13.22 -4.34 -11.16
C LYS A 21 13.20 -5.54 -12.10
N SER A 22 14.35 -5.89 -12.65
CA SER A 22 14.51 -7.04 -13.53
C SER A 22 15.88 -7.69 -13.36
N GLY A 23 15.99 -8.95 -13.79
CA GLY A 23 17.25 -9.69 -13.76
C GLY A 23 17.89 -9.69 -12.37
N ASN A 24 19.17 -9.30 -12.30
CA ASN A 24 19.95 -9.32 -11.06
C ASN A 24 19.47 -8.30 -10.01
N GLU A 25 18.82 -7.20 -10.42
CA GLU A 25 18.27 -6.25 -9.46
C GLU A 25 17.05 -6.83 -8.73
N LEU A 26 16.34 -7.74 -9.38
CA LEU A 26 15.18 -8.43 -8.83
C LEU A 26 15.57 -9.69 -8.02
N ALA A 27 16.70 -10.32 -8.35
CA ALA A 27 17.14 -11.55 -7.73
C ALA A 27 17.63 -11.32 -6.28
N THR A 28 17.05 -12.05 -5.33
CA THR A 28 17.45 -12.02 -3.91
C THR A 28 18.33 -13.21 -3.51
N SER A 29 18.62 -14.10 -4.46
CA SER A 29 19.48 -15.27 -4.29
C SER A 29 20.21 -15.57 -5.59
N ASN A 30 21.26 -16.39 -5.52
CA ASN A 30 21.94 -16.91 -6.69
C ASN A 30 20.99 -17.74 -7.58
N PRO A 31 21.19 -17.74 -8.90
CA PRO A 31 20.42 -18.56 -9.83
C PRO A 31 20.49 -20.05 -9.47
N MET A 32 19.36 -20.74 -9.61
CA MET A 32 19.24 -22.17 -9.34
C MET A 32 18.38 -22.85 -10.40
N THR A 33 18.66 -24.13 -10.66
CA THR A 33 17.94 -24.97 -11.63
C THR A 33 16.66 -25.56 -11.06
N ASP A 34 16.65 -25.87 -9.76
CA ASP A 34 15.45 -26.33 -9.07
C ASP A 34 14.48 -25.16 -8.85
N ARG A 35 13.22 -25.47 -8.52
CA ARG A 35 12.26 -24.44 -8.17
C ARG A 35 12.71 -23.68 -6.92
N PHE A 36 12.78 -22.36 -7.05
CA PHE A 36 13.11 -21.46 -5.96
C PHE A 36 11.96 -21.35 -4.96
N PHE A 37 12.32 -21.41 -3.69
CA PHE A 37 11.48 -21.05 -2.55
C PHE A 37 12.37 -20.26 -1.58
N PRO A 38 12.01 -19.01 -1.24
CA PRO A 38 12.88 -18.16 -0.44
C PRO A 38 13.01 -18.67 1.00
N SER A 39 14.24 -18.76 1.50
CA SER A 39 14.51 -18.87 2.94
C SER A 39 14.32 -17.51 3.65
N PRO A 40 14.18 -17.48 4.99
CA PRO A 40 13.91 -16.23 5.72
C PRO A 40 14.90 -15.08 5.46
N ASP A 41 16.16 -15.41 5.15
CA ASP A 41 17.25 -14.47 4.86
C ASP A 41 17.33 -14.04 3.38
N GLN A 42 16.48 -14.59 2.51
CA GLN A 42 16.41 -14.24 1.08
C GLN A 42 15.23 -13.32 0.76
N TRP A 43 14.49 -12.87 1.77
CA TRP A 43 13.43 -11.89 1.61
C TRP A 43 14.02 -10.48 1.70
N GLU A 44 13.79 -9.70 0.64
CA GLU A 44 14.17 -8.28 0.60
C GLU A 44 12.92 -7.40 0.71
N THR A 45 13.04 -6.28 1.42
CA THR A 45 11.95 -5.30 1.55
C THR A 45 12.20 -4.13 0.62
N ASP A 46 11.24 -3.86 -0.27
CA ASP A 46 11.22 -2.66 -1.11
C ASP A 46 10.18 -1.65 -0.61
N THR A 47 10.50 -0.37 -0.76
CA THR A 47 9.61 0.74 -0.39
C THR A 47 9.60 1.79 -1.49
N ILE A 48 8.40 2.17 -1.93
CA ILE A 48 8.17 3.20 -2.94
C ILE A 48 7.48 4.37 -2.25
N ILE A 49 8.06 5.56 -2.37
CA ILE A 49 7.42 6.78 -1.88
C ILE A 49 6.57 7.35 -3.01
N LEU A 50 5.27 7.45 -2.77
CA LEU A 50 4.34 8.13 -3.66
C LEU A 50 4.17 9.57 -3.15
N THR A 51 4.60 10.53 -3.95
CA THR A 51 4.42 11.96 -3.67
C THR A 51 3.20 12.52 -4.41
N ASP A 52 2.71 13.69 -3.98
CA ASP A 52 1.66 14.46 -4.67
C ASP A 52 0.32 13.71 -4.82
N LEU A 53 -0.03 12.91 -3.82
CA LEU A 53 -1.31 12.22 -3.75
C LEU A 53 -2.43 13.20 -3.36
N ALA A 54 -2.97 13.93 -4.34
CA ALA A 54 -4.20 14.73 -4.18
C ALA A 54 -5.48 13.89 -4.39
N TYR A 55 -5.35 12.57 -4.44
CA TYR A 55 -6.39 11.66 -4.90
C TYR A 55 -6.98 10.84 -3.74
N GLU A 56 -8.31 10.76 -3.70
CA GLU A 56 -9.04 10.05 -2.64
C GLU A 56 -9.02 8.52 -2.79
N THR A 57 -8.80 8.02 -4.01
CA THR A 57 -8.82 6.58 -4.31
C THR A 57 -7.62 6.20 -5.19
N LEU A 58 -6.95 5.12 -4.80
CA LEU A 58 -5.78 4.58 -5.48
C LEU A 58 -6.04 3.12 -5.87
N MET A 59 -5.64 2.74 -7.08
CA MET A 59 -5.55 1.34 -7.50
C MET A 59 -4.09 0.97 -7.72
N PHE A 60 -3.72 -0.23 -7.29
CA PHE A 60 -2.38 -0.79 -7.46
C PHE A 60 -2.46 -2.00 -8.37
N LYS A 61 -1.46 -2.18 -9.22
CA LYS A 61 -1.32 -3.33 -10.11
C LYS A 61 0.14 -3.80 -10.10
N PHE A 62 0.33 -5.10 -9.97
CA PHE A 62 1.63 -5.74 -10.12
C PHE A 62 1.63 -6.53 -11.42
N GLU A 63 2.65 -6.32 -12.23
CA GLU A 63 2.87 -7.08 -13.46
C GLU A 63 4.17 -7.87 -13.34
N LEU A 64 4.08 -9.16 -13.65
CA LEU A 64 5.20 -10.08 -13.62
C LEU A 64 5.45 -10.55 -15.04
N GLU A 65 6.66 -10.28 -15.53
CA GLU A 65 7.13 -10.79 -16.81
C GLU A 65 8.05 -11.97 -16.54
N SER A 66 7.73 -13.13 -17.12
CA SER A 66 8.57 -14.32 -17.05
C SER A 66 9.40 -14.44 -18.33
N ASP A 67 10.69 -14.68 -18.17
CA ASP A 67 11.63 -14.93 -19.27
C ASP A 67 12.32 -16.29 -19.08
N ASN A 68 11.51 -17.32 -18.80
CA ASN A 68 11.95 -18.68 -18.46
C ASN A 68 12.82 -18.78 -17.19
N GLY A 69 12.75 -17.78 -16.30
CA GLY A 69 13.44 -17.83 -15.01
C GLY A 69 12.69 -18.62 -13.95
N ASN A 70 12.92 -18.29 -12.68
CA ASN A 70 12.39 -19.07 -11.55
C ASN A 70 11.08 -18.45 -11.00
N SER A 71 10.52 -19.07 -9.96
CA SER A 71 9.30 -18.54 -9.30
C SER A 71 9.60 -17.21 -8.59
N LEU A 72 8.75 -16.21 -8.79
CA LEU A 72 8.78 -14.94 -8.06
C LEU A 72 7.77 -14.98 -6.90
N PHE A 73 8.17 -14.44 -5.74
CA PHE A 73 7.33 -14.37 -4.55
C PHE A 73 7.21 -12.92 -4.07
N LEU A 74 6.01 -12.55 -3.62
CA LEU A 74 5.71 -11.27 -3.00
C LEU A 74 4.88 -11.54 -1.74
N ASP A 75 5.25 -10.88 -0.65
CA ASP A 75 4.53 -10.99 0.62
C ASP A 75 4.59 -9.67 1.40
N ASN A 76 3.70 -9.52 2.38
CA ASN A 76 3.63 -8.38 3.29
C ASN A 76 3.43 -7.02 2.60
N PHE A 77 2.63 -7.00 1.52
CA PHE A 77 2.24 -5.75 0.87
C PHE A 77 1.47 -4.84 1.84
N LYS A 78 2.00 -3.63 2.05
CA LYS A 78 1.44 -2.63 2.96
C LYS A 78 1.43 -1.26 2.30
N ILE A 79 0.34 -0.54 2.52
CA ILE A 79 0.22 0.88 2.17
C ILE A 79 0.26 1.65 3.49
N VAL A 80 1.21 2.55 3.62
CA VAL A 80 1.39 3.39 4.81
C VAL A 80 1.16 4.83 4.40
N SER A 81 0.18 5.49 5.01
CA SER A 81 -0.01 6.93 4.87
C SER A 81 0.49 7.62 6.14
N ASN A 82 1.19 8.74 5.97
CA ASN A 82 1.58 9.63 7.08
C ASN A 82 0.43 10.58 7.48
N ILE A 83 -0.76 10.39 6.90
CA ILE A 83 -1.92 11.21 7.17
C ILE A 83 -2.51 10.73 8.50
N VAL A 84 -2.39 11.56 9.54
CA VAL A 84 -3.17 11.38 10.76
C VAL A 84 -4.64 11.52 10.37
N PRO A 85 -5.50 10.52 10.59
CA PRO A 85 -6.91 10.67 10.30
C PRO A 85 -7.45 11.84 11.12
N THR A 86 -7.78 12.95 10.45
CA THR A 86 -8.56 14.01 11.06
C THR A 86 -9.96 13.46 11.26
N ILE A 87 -10.34 13.25 12.53
CA ILE A 87 -11.74 13.05 12.86
C ILE A 87 -12.45 14.33 12.45
N ASP A 88 -13.29 14.23 11.44
CA ASP A 88 -14.19 15.32 11.10
C ASP A 88 -15.29 15.39 12.17
N ILE A 89 -15.11 16.29 13.14
CA ILE A 89 -16.13 16.59 14.16
C ILE A 89 -17.13 17.63 13.62
N SER A 90 -17.10 17.97 12.32
CA SER A 90 -18.07 18.91 11.73
C SER A 90 -19.41 18.27 11.36
N GLY A 91 -19.72 17.09 11.90
CA GLY A 91 -21.10 16.68 12.07
C GLY A 91 -21.80 17.67 13.00
N SER A 92 -22.70 18.49 12.45
CA SER A 92 -23.55 19.42 13.17
C SER A 92 -23.93 18.86 14.54
N VAL A 93 -23.45 19.51 15.61
CA VAL A 93 -23.89 19.22 16.97
C VAL A 93 -25.39 19.49 16.99
N SER A 94 -26.19 18.44 16.82
CA SER A 94 -27.63 18.47 16.99
C SER A 94 -27.88 18.71 18.47
N THR A 95 -27.92 20.00 18.84
CA THR A 95 -28.43 20.54 20.12
C THR A 95 -28.27 19.58 21.29
N MET A 96 -27.12 19.65 21.97
CA MET A 96 -26.94 19.02 23.26
C MET A 96 -28.01 19.55 24.22
N ASN A 97 -29.05 18.76 24.49
CA ASN A 97 -30.11 19.13 25.42
C ASN A 97 -29.60 18.90 26.84
N LEU A 98 -29.08 19.98 27.45
CA LEU A 98 -28.71 20.01 28.86
C LEU A 98 -29.98 20.29 29.68
N HIS A 99 -30.44 19.29 30.42
CA HIS A 99 -31.49 19.50 31.42
C HIS A 99 -30.85 19.90 32.75
N PRO A 100 -31.32 20.96 33.43
CA PRO A 100 -30.81 21.32 34.73
C PRO A 100 -31.12 20.20 35.74
N ASN A 101 -30.11 19.79 36.49
CA ASN A 101 -30.28 18.90 37.63
C ASN A 101 -30.83 19.72 38.82
N PRO A 102 -32.04 19.44 39.33
CA PRO A 102 -32.59 20.21 40.45
C PRO A 102 -31.82 19.90 41.72
N THR A 103 -31.16 20.89 42.31
CA THR A 103 -30.91 20.90 43.75
C THR A 103 -32.07 21.62 44.41
N GLN A 104 -32.93 20.88 45.12
CA GLN A 104 -33.85 21.50 46.07
C GLN A 104 -33.01 21.98 47.25
N ASP A 105 -32.96 23.31 47.44
CA ASP A 105 -32.57 23.89 48.72
C ASP A 105 -33.58 23.46 49.79
N GLN A 106 -33.09 22.77 50.82
CA GLN A 106 -33.70 22.74 52.15
C GLN A 106 -32.65 23.12 53.19
#